data_AF-A0ABD2QAD1-F1
#
_entry.id   AF-A0ABD2QAD1-F1
#
_cell.length_a   1.000
_cell.length_b   1.000
_cell.length_c   1.000
_cell.angle_alpha   90.00
_cell.angle_beta   90.00
_cell.angle_gamma   90.00
#
_symmetry.space_group_name_H-M   'P 1'
#
loop_
_entity.id
_entity.type
_entity.pdbx_description
1 polymer ?
#
loop_
_entity_poly.entity_id
_entity_poly.type
_entity_poly.pdbx_seq_one_letter_code
_entity_poly.pdbx_strand_id
1 'polypeptide(L)'
;MDCFYVQVEQRARPESKGKPCIVVQYNEWRGGGIIAASYEARSLGVGKGLRGDDAKEISSDIISFKVPEKNGKADLTKYAYFVVC
;
A
#
# COMPACT_ATOMS: atom_id res chain seq x y z
N MET A 1 -6.91 12.03 -6.11
CA MET A 1 -6.55 10.61 -6.38
C MET A 1 -6.62 9.83 -5.10
N ASP A 2 -7.68 9.04 -4.93
CA ASP A 2 -8.04 8.44 -3.65
C ASP A 2 -7.14 7.27 -3.22
N CYS A 3 -6.45 6.62 -4.16
CA CYS A 3 -5.60 5.45 -3.90
C CYS A 3 -4.38 5.39 -4.86
N PHE A 4 -3.76 6.52 -5.21
CA PHE A 4 -2.73 6.59 -6.27
C PHE A 4 -1.64 5.50 -6.18
N TYR A 5 -0.99 5.38 -5.00
CA TYR A 5 0.06 4.38 -4.78
C TYR A 5 -0.44 2.95 -5.00
N VAL A 6 -1.66 2.63 -4.55
CA VAL A 6 -2.26 1.30 -4.76
C VAL A 6 -2.51 1.07 -6.25
N GLN A 7 -2.99 2.07 -7.00
CA GLN A 7 -3.24 1.93 -8.43
C GLN A 7 -1.96 1.67 -9.22
N VAL A 8 -0.84 2.30 -8.83
CA VAL A 8 0.48 2.03 -9.43
C VAL A 8 0.90 0.58 -9.19
N GLU A 9 0.74 0.08 -7.96
CA GLU A 9 1.03 -1.33 -7.65
C GLU A 9 0.09 -2.31 -8.38
N GLN A 10 -1.21 -2.01 -8.44
CA GLN A 10 -2.20 -2.82 -9.16
C GLN A 10 -1.97 -2.84 -10.68
N ARG A 11 -1.38 -1.78 -11.24
CA ARG A 11 -0.98 -1.77 -12.66
C ARG A 11 0.25 -2.64 -12.91
N ALA A 12 1.15 -2.74 -11.93
CA ALA A 12 2.28 -3.68 -11.97
C ALA A 12 1.86 -5.14 -11.69
N ARG A 13 0.85 -5.36 -10.84
CA ARG A 13 0.28 -6.66 -10.49
C ARG A 13 -1.24 -6.68 -10.68
N PRO A 14 -1.73 -6.97 -11.90
CA PRO A 14 -3.16 -6.91 -12.22
C PRO A 14 -4.00 -7.91 -11.39
N GLU A 15 -3.40 -8.97 -10.88
CA GLU A 15 -4.04 -9.98 -9.99
C GLU A 15 -4.55 -9.42 -8.64
N SER A 16 -4.09 -8.23 -8.27
CA SER A 16 -4.46 -7.53 -7.03
C SER A 16 -5.61 -6.53 -7.21
N LYS A 17 -6.12 -6.36 -8.44
CA LYS A 17 -7.33 -5.56 -8.69
C LYS A 17 -8.55 -6.25 -8.10
N GLY A 18 -9.44 -5.46 -7.47
CA GLY A 18 -10.65 -5.97 -6.83
C GLY A 18 -10.41 -6.65 -5.47
N LYS A 19 -9.16 -6.66 -5.00
CA LYS A 19 -8.77 -7.21 -3.70
C LYS A 19 -8.38 -6.08 -2.73
N PRO A 20 -8.57 -6.26 -1.42
CA PRO A 20 -8.17 -5.27 -0.44
C PRO A 20 -6.65 -5.12 -0.43
N CYS A 21 -6.16 -3.95 -0.85
CA CYS A 21 -4.74 -3.67 -1.00
C CYS A 21 -4.31 -2.48 -0.15
N ILE A 22 -3.13 -2.57 0.44
CA ILE A 22 -2.50 -1.48 1.17
C ILE A 22 -1.07 -1.27 0.68
N VAL A 23 -0.62 -0.02 0.70
CA VAL A 23 0.78 0.33 0.49
C VAL A 23 1.35 0.83 1.81
N VAL A 24 2.44 0.21 2.24
CA VAL A 24 3.17 0.55 3.47
C VAL A 24 4.54 1.14 3.13
N GLN A 25 4.95 2.10 3.95
CA GLN A 25 6.24 2.78 3.84
C GLN A 25 6.98 2.69 5.17
N TYR A 26 8.30 2.49 5.08
CA TYR A 26 9.25 2.46 6.19
C TYR A 26 8.98 1.41 7.29
N ASN A 27 10.08 0.98 7.93
CA ASN A 27 10.16 0.27 9.21
C ASN A 27 9.48 -1.11 9.27
N GLU A 28 10.23 -2.14 9.67
CA GLU A 28 9.67 -3.48 9.99
C GLU A 28 8.77 -3.46 11.24
N TRP A 29 8.81 -2.38 12.02
CA TRP A 29 7.99 -2.21 13.20
C TRP A 29 6.49 -2.27 12.86
N ARG A 30 5.82 -3.35 13.29
CA ARG A 30 4.39 -3.65 13.09
C ARG A 30 3.96 -3.58 11.61
N GLY A 31 4.82 -4.02 10.70
CA GLY A 31 4.48 -4.11 9.27
C GLY A 31 4.48 -2.76 8.52
N GLY A 32 5.01 -1.70 9.13
CA GLY A 32 5.20 -0.39 8.50
C GLY A 32 3.97 0.52 8.57
N GLY A 33 4.16 1.79 8.22
CA GLY A 33 3.08 2.78 8.20
C GLY A 33 2.28 2.72 6.90
N ILE A 34 0.94 2.62 6.99
CA ILE A 34 0.09 2.64 5.80
C ILE A 34 0.03 4.05 5.23
N ILE A 35 0.48 4.19 3.98
CA ILE A 35 0.45 5.47 3.24
C ILE A 35 -0.76 5.56 2.30
N ALA A 36 -1.22 4.41 1.80
CA ALA A 36 -2.38 4.31 0.94
C ALA A 36 -3.10 2.98 1.15
N ALA A 37 -4.42 2.99 1.02
CA ALA A 37 -5.28 1.81 1.11
C ALA A 37 -6.29 1.87 -0.03
N SER A 38 -6.65 0.72 -0.59
CA SER A 38 -7.67 0.57 -1.63
C SER A 38 -9.07 0.83 -1.07
N TYR A 39 -10.06 0.98 -1.94
CA TYR A 39 -11.44 1.19 -1.51
C TYR A 39 -12.00 -0.04 -0.78
N GLU A 40 -11.65 -1.23 -1.25
CA GLU A 40 -12.01 -2.50 -0.64
C GLU A 40 -11.41 -2.58 0.78
N ALA A 41 -10.15 -2.21 0.94
CA ALA A 41 -9.50 -2.16 2.25
C ALA A 41 -10.17 -1.13 3.18
N ARG A 42 -10.53 0.06 2.67
CA ARG A 42 -11.27 1.07 3.44
C ARG A 42 -12.66 0.61 3.86
N SER A 43 -13.36 -0.14 3.02
CA SER A 43 -14.66 -0.72 3.36
C SER A 43 -14.57 -1.70 4.51
N LEU A 44 -13.40 -2.33 4.72
CA LEU A 44 -13.11 -3.19 5.86
C LEU A 44 -12.68 -2.41 7.11
N GLY A 45 -12.59 -1.08 7.04
CA GLY A 45 -12.10 -0.23 8.13
C GLY A 45 -10.59 0.02 8.12
N VAL A 46 -9.87 -0.41 7.07
CA VAL A 46 -8.43 -0.18 6.96
C VAL A 46 -8.12 1.17 6.32
N GLY A 47 -7.57 2.09 7.12
CA GLY A 47 -7.31 3.47 6.72
C GLY A 47 -5.89 3.96 7.02
N LYS A 48 -5.65 5.24 6.71
CA LYS A 48 -4.41 5.94 7.08
C LYS A 48 -4.34 6.08 8.61
N GLY A 49 -3.20 5.72 9.19
CA GLY A 49 -2.96 5.74 10.64
C GLY A 49 -2.83 4.35 11.27
N LEU A 50 -3.36 3.31 10.60
CA LEU A 50 -3.09 1.92 10.97
C LEU A 50 -1.71 1.48 10.49
N ARG A 51 -1.16 0.46 11.15
CA ARG A 51 0.05 -0.23 10.70
C ARG A 51 -0.29 -1.45 9.86
N GLY A 52 0.69 -1.95 9.12
CA GLY A 52 0.53 -3.13 8.27
C GLY A 52 0.05 -4.35 9.04
N ASP A 53 0.54 -4.56 10.26
CA ASP A 53 0.07 -5.64 11.14
C ASP A 53 -1.38 -5.43 11.60
N ASP A 54 -1.74 -4.22 12.05
CA ASP A 54 -3.12 -3.91 12.47
C ASP A 54 -4.11 -4.18 11.33
N ALA A 55 -3.72 -3.85 10.09
CA ALA A 55 -4.53 -4.15 8.91
C ALA A 55 -4.69 -5.65 8.69
N LYS A 56 -3.62 -6.43 8.84
CA LYS A 56 -3.67 -7.90 8.70
C LYS A 56 -4.51 -8.55 9.81
N GLU A 57 -4.54 -7.99 11.01
CA GLU A 57 -5.42 -8.45 12.09
C GLU A 57 -6.91 -8.25 11.75
N ILE A 58 -7.25 -7.16 11.07
CA ILE A 58 -8.63 -6.90 10.62
C ILE A 58 -9.03 -7.88 9.50
N SER A 59 -8.13 -8.13 8.55
CA SER A 59 -8.39 -9.08 7.48
C SER A 59 -7.10 -9.71 6.95
N SER A 60 -7.00 -11.03 7.08
CA SER A 60 -5.90 -11.82 6.56
C SER A 60 -5.81 -11.85 5.03
N ASP A 61 -6.84 -11.39 4.31
CA ASP A 61 -6.89 -11.34 2.84
C ASP A 61 -6.21 -10.07 2.27
N ILE A 62 -5.78 -9.15 3.12
CA ILE A 62 -5.19 -7.88 2.68
C ILE A 62 -3.81 -8.09 2.04
N ILE A 63 -3.69 -7.61 0.80
CA ILE A 63 -2.42 -7.56 0.08
C ILE A 63 -1.63 -6.34 0.51
N SER A 64 -0.50 -6.57 1.17
CA SER A 64 0.44 -5.52 1.57
C SER A 64 1.55 -5.32 0.54
N PHE A 65 1.62 -4.13 -0.05
CA PHE A 65 2.71 -3.70 -0.91
C PHE A 65 3.71 -2.84 -0.12
N LYS A 66 5.00 -3.15 -0.23
CA LYS A 66 6.05 -2.37 0.43
C LYS A 66 6.73 -1.45 -0.57
N VAL A 67 6.85 -0.18 -0.23
CA VAL A 67 7.65 0.78 -1.02
C VAL A 67 9.13 0.36 -0.94
N PRO A 68 9.84 0.23 -2.09
CA PRO A 68 11.26 -0.09 -2.07
C PRO A 68 12.06 0.99 -1.33
N GLU A 69 13.09 0.58 -0.60
CA GLU A 69 13.96 1.46 0.17
C GLU A 69 15.34 1.53 -0.51
N LYS A 70 15.88 2.75 -0.65
CA LYS A 70 17.21 3.01 -1.23
C LYS A 70 17.97 3.99 -0.34
N ASN A 71 19.16 3.60 0.12
CA ASN A 71 19.98 4.37 1.06
C ASN A 71 19.24 4.78 2.36
N GLY A 72 18.43 3.88 2.93
CA GLY A 72 17.67 4.14 4.16
C GLY A 72 16.54 5.18 4.00
N LYS A 73 16.19 5.54 2.76
CA LYS A 73 15.05 6.39 2.41
C LYS A 73 14.11 5.63 1.51
N ALA A 74 12.82 5.94 1.58
CA ALA A 74 11.83 5.36 0.67
C ALA A 74 12.09 5.87 -0.75
N ASP A 75 12.25 4.93 -1.68
CA ASP A 75 12.41 5.22 -3.10
C ASP A 75 11.03 5.45 -3.72
N LEU A 76 10.66 6.72 -3.84
CA LEU A 76 9.39 7.14 -4.43
C LEU A 76 9.47 7.29 -5.95
N THR A 77 10.63 7.00 -6.54
CA THR A 77 10.91 7.17 -7.96
C THR A 77 9.89 6.37 -8.79
N LYS A 78 9.58 5.12 -8.43
CA LYS A 78 8.53 4.32 -9.09
C LYS A 78 7.20 5.07 -9.24
N TYR A 79 6.76 5.75 -8.18
CA TYR A 79 5.46 6.42 -8.15
C TYR A 79 5.48 7.77 -8.87
N ALA A 80 6.61 8.47 -8.86
CA ALA A 80 6.77 9.74 -9.57
C ALA A 80 6.69 9.56 -11.10
N TYR A 81 7.30 8.50 -11.65
CA TYR A 81 7.30 8.25 -13.10
C TYR A 81 5.96 7.69 -13.61
N PHE A 82 5.17 7.05 -12.75
CA PHE A 82 3.86 6.49 -13.15
C PHE A 82 2.78 7.54 -13.41
N VAL A 83 3.00 8.80 -13.03
CA VAL A 83 2.07 9.92 -13.30
C VAL A 83 2.09 10.35 -14.78
N VAL A 84 3.08 9.91 -15.58
CA VAL A 84 3.37 10.46 -16.92
C VAL A 84 2.88 9.57 -18.08
N CYS A 85 2.03 8.56 -17.85
CA CYS A 85 1.57 7.66 -18.92
C CYS A 85 0.06 7.34 -18.88
#